data_AF-A0A938M8I9-F1
#
_entry.id   AF-A0A938M8I9-F1
#
_cell.length_a   1.000
_cell.length_b   1.000
_cell.length_c   1.000
_cell.angle_alpha   90.00
_cell.angle_beta   90.00
_cell.angle_gamma   90.00
#
_symmetry.space_group_name_H-M   'P 1'
#
loop_
_entity.id
_entity.type
_entity.pdbx_description
1 polymer ?
#
loop_
_entity_poly.entity_id
_entity_poly.type
_entity_poly.pdbx_seq_one_letter_code
_entity_poly.pdbx_strand_id
1 'polypeptide(L)'
;MIPEKWRWFAEARFGMFIHFGPYAAYGRGEQVLFREHLDQREYVEAATRWNPRRFDAKAWARVAKDAGMRYCVLTSRHHDGYCLWDSKQTDYTSASLAPQ
;
A
#
# COMPACT_ATOMS: atom_id res chain seq x y z
N MET A 1 -22.73 -9.74 -21.67
CA MET A 1 -23.33 -9.90 -20.33
C MET A 1 -22.20 -10.15 -19.34
N ILE A 2 -22.20 -9.52 -18.16
CA ILE A 2 -21.12 -9.71 -17.16
C ILE A 2 -21.37 -11.03 -16.42
N PRO A 3 -20.39 -11.94 -16.27
CA PRO A 3 -20.56 -13.18 -15.51
C PRO A 3 -20.99 -12.92 -14.07
N GLU A 4 -21.85 -13.78 -13.50
CA GLU A 4 -22.43 -13.60 -12.15
C GLU A 4 -21.37 -13.29 -11.08
N LYS A 5 -20.26 -14.04 -11.07
CA LYS A 5 -19.15 -13.86 -10.13
C LYS A 5 -18.50 -12.46 -10.14
N TRP A 6 -18.68 -11.70 -11.23
CA TRP A 6 -18.12 -10.36 -11.39
C TRP A 6 -19.17 -9.25 -11.29
N ARG A 7 -20.46 -9.58 -11.17
CA ARG A 7 -21.53 -8.58 -11.12
C ARG A 7 -21.37 -7.61 -9.95
N TRP A 8 -20.98 -8.11 -8.78
CA TRP A 8 -20.78 -7.29 -7.59
C TRP A 8 -19.85 -6.10 -7.86
N PHE A 9 -18.80 -6.27 -8.67
CA PHE A 9 -17.83 -5.21 -8.96
C PHE A 9 -18.43 -4.12 -9.85
N ALA A 10 -19.19 -4.53 -10.87
CA ALA A 10 -19.93 -3.60 -11.71
C ALA A 10 -21.03 -2.85 -10.92
N GLU A 11 -21.68 -3.51 -9.96
CA GLU A 11 -22.69 -2.94 -9.08
C GLU A 11 -22.09 -2.05 -7.98
N ALA A 12 -20.87 -2.35 -7.53
CA ALA A 12 -20.17 -1.60 -6.49
C ALA A 12 -19.86 -0.16 -6.92
N ARG A 13 -19.56 0.06 -8.21
CA ARG A 13 -19.33 1.35 -8.90
C ARG A 13 -18.17 2.21 -8.39
N PHE A 14 -18.04 2.36 -7.08
CA PHE A 14 -17.13 3.30 -6.43
C PHE A 14 -16.32 2.59 -5.34
N GLY A 15 -15.02 2.80 -5.33
CA GLY A 15 -14.10 2.18 -4.38
C GLY A 15 -12.89 3.03 -4.07
N MET A 16 -12.16 2.64 -3.03
CA MET A 16 -10.92 3.28 -2.60
C MET A 16 -9.71 2.58 -3.20
N PHE A 17 -8.76 3.32 -3.73
CA PHE A 17 -7.42 2.80 -4.00
C PHE A 17 -6.45 3.42 -3.01
N ILE A 18 -5.69 2.59 -2.30
CA ILE A 18 -4.72 3.00 -1.29
C ILE A 18 -3.32 2.62 -1.78
N HIS A 19 -2.54 3.64 -2.17
CA HIS A 19 -1.11 3.53 -2.37
C HIS A 19 -0.42 3.84 -1.03
N PHE A 20 0.11 2.80 -0.40
CA PHE A 20 0.80 2.90 0.89
C PHE A 20 2.09 2.08 0.88
N GLY A 21 3.16 2.67 1.41
CA GLY A 21 4.49 2.05 1.45
C GLY A 21 5.58 3.06 1.83
N PRO A 22 6.84 2.61 1.94
CA PRO A 22 7.98 3.44 2.37
C PRO A 22 8.18 4.73 1.57
N TYR A 23 7.81 4.74 0.28
CA TYR A 23 7.84 5.95 -0.55
C TYR A 23 7.04 7.12 0.04
N ALA A 24 6.04 6.85 0.87
CA ALA A 24 5.27 7.89 1.56
C ALA A 24 6.14 8.75 2.49
N ALA A 25 7.24 8.22 3.04
CA ALA A 25 8.18 9.00 3.85
C ALA A 25 8.91 10.07 3.05
N TYR A 26 9.09 9.87 1.75
CA TYR A 26 9.74 10.82 0.86
C TYR A 26 8.78 11.92 0.37
N GLY A 27 7.47 11.72 0.44
CA GLY A 27 6.46 12.73 0.07
C GLY A 27 6.45 13.17 -1.40
N ARG A 28 7.11 12.41 -2.30
CA ARG A 28 7.34 12.78 -3.72
C ARG A 28 6.82 11.75 -4.73
N GLY A 29 5.88 10.93 -4.30
CA GLY A 29 5.24 9.90 -5.13
C GLY A 29 5.96 8.55 -5.08
N GLU A 30 5.24 7.53 -5.53
CA GLU A 30 5.61 6.12 -5.44
C GLU A 30 6.74 5.69 -6.39
N GLN A 31 7.07 6.55 -7.37
CA GLN A 31 8.17 6.34 -8.32
C GLN A 31 9.45 7.09 -7.95
N VAL A 32 9.54 7.68 -6.75
CA VAL A 32 10.71 8.48 -6.32
C VAL A 32 12.04 7.76 -6.51
N LEU A 33 12.08 6.46 -6.19
CA LEU A 33 13.26 5.61 -6.38
C LEU A 33 13.75 5.63 -7.84
N PHE A 34 12.83 5.49 -8.79
CA PHE A 34 13.15 5.47 -10.22
C PHE A 34 13.40 6.88 -10.78
N ARG A 35 12.48 7.81 -10.53
CA ARG A 35 12.49 9.14 -11.16
C ARG A 35 13.66 10.01 -10.70
N GLU A 36 14.10 9.83 -9.46
CA GLU A 36 15.21 10.59 -8.90
C GLU A 36 16.53 9.82 -8.88
N HIS A 37 16.55 8.59 -9.42
CA HIS A 37 17.74 7.74 -9.45
C HIS A 37 18.36 7.56 -8.04
N LEU A 38 17.50 7.36 -7.03
CA LEU A 38 17.99 7.11 -5.67
C LEU A 38 18.74 5.78 -5.62
N ASP A 39 19.73 5.69 -4.73
CA ASP A 39 20.40 4.43 -4.50
C ASP A 39 19.41 3.41 -3.88
N GLN A 40 19.40 2.20 -4.44
CA GLN A 40 18.46 1.17 -4.02
C GLN A 40 18.75 0.66 -2.60
N ARG A 41 20.01 0.57 -2.20
CA ARG A 41 20.39 0.08 -0.86
C ARG A 41 20.01 1.11 0.19
N GLU A 42 20.30 2.38 -0.06
CA GLU A 42 19.88 3.48 0.81
C GLU A 42 18.35 3.55 0.95
N TYR A 43 17.61 3.33 -0.14
CA TYR A 43 16.16 3.30 -0.09
C TYR A 43 15.63 2.13 0.75
N VAL A 44 16.21 0.93 0.60
CA VAL A 44 15.87 -0.25 1.41
C VAL A 44 16.14 0.00 2.89
N GLU A 45 17.29 0.59 3.23
CA GLU A 45 17.62 0.98 4.60
C GLU A 45 16.62 2.01 5.16
N ALA A 46 16.28 3.03 4.38
CA ALA A 46 15.26 4.01 4.78
C ALA A 46 13.89 3.34 5.01
N ALA A 47 13.53 2.35 4.20
CA ALA A 47 12.30 1.59 4.37
C ALA A 47 12.26 0.81 5.69
N THR A 48 13.39 0.37 6.24
CA THR A 48 13.45 -0.24 7.59
C THR A 48 13.12 0.74 8.71
N ARG A 49 13.17 2.04 8.45
CA ARG A 49 12.84 3.10 9.43
C ARG A 49 11.42 3.62 9.27
N TRP A 50 10.71 3.19 8.23
CA TRP A 50 9.36 3.62 7.97
C TRP A 50 8.41 3.00 9.00
N ASN A 51 7.90 3.84 9.91
CA ASN A 51 6.97 3.46 10.97
C ASN A 51 5.75 4.40 10.97
N PRO A 52 4.61 3.98 10.38
CA PRO A 52 3.40 4.79 10.36
C PRO A 52 2.67 4.73 11.72
N ARG A 53 3.21 5.43 12.73
CA ARG A 53 2.70 5.41 14.13
C ARG A 53 1.24 5.79 14.33
N ARG A 54 0.62 6.45 13.35
CA ARG A 54 -0.80 6.85 13.37
C ARG A 54 -1.67 6.00 12.44
N PHE A 55 -1.16 4.86 11.97
CA PHE A 55 -1.91 3.93 11.15
C PHE A 55 -3.11 3.38 11.93
N ASP A 56 -4.30 3.55 11.36
CA ASP A 56 -5.54 2.96 11.86
C ASP A 56 -6.40 2.49 10.68
N ALA A 57 -6.36 1.19 10.42
CA ALA A 57 -7.17 0.57 9.37
C ALA A 57 -8.67 0.76 9.59
N LYS A 58 -9.15 0.86 10.84
CA LYS A 58 -10.57 1.10 11.14
C LYS A 58 -10.97 2.52 10.79
N ALA A 59 -10.09 3.49 11.01
CA ALA A 59 -10.32 4.86 10.56
C ALA A 59 -10.44 4.93 9.03
N TRP A 60 -9.55 4.27 8.30
CA TRP A 60 -9.60 4.23 6.83
C TRP A 60 -10.88 3.55 6.31
N ALA A 61 -11.24 2.40 6.87
CA ALA A 61 -12.47 1.69 6.50
C ALA A 61 -13.73 2.52 6.80
N ARG A 62 -13.72 3.28 7.91
CA ARG A 62 -14.83 4.18 8.27
C ARG A 62 -14.96 5.31 7.25
N VAL A 63 -13.86 5.97 6.89
CA VAL A 63 -13.86 7.01 5.85
C VAL A 63 -14.36 6.46 4.52
N ALA A 64 -13.92 5.26 4.10
CA ALA A 64 -14.41 4.61 2.89
C ALA A 64 -15.93 4.41 2.92
N LYS A 65 -16.43 3.87 4.04
CA LYS A 65 -17.85 3.59 4.24
C LYS A 65 -18.69 4.86 4.26
N ASP A 66 -18.26 5.88 4.99
CA ASP A 66 -18.96 7.16 5.13
C ASP A 66 -19.01 7.92 3.79
N ALA A 67 -18.00 7.75 2.93
CA ALA A 67 -17.98 8.26 1.56
C ALA A 67 -18.82 7.44 0.56
N GLY A 68 -19.43 6.32 0.98
CA GLY A 68 -20.24 5.44 0.13
C GLY A 68 -19.45 4.47 -0.75
N MET A 69 -18.15 4.30 -0.52
CA MET A 69 -17.32 3.34 -1.26
C MET A 69 -17.69 1.90 -0.92
N ARG A 70 -17.68 1.03 -1.93
CA ARG A 70 -18.17 -0.35 -1.84
C ARG A 70 -17.06 -1.41 -1.91
N TYR A 71 -15.84 -1.00 -2.23
CA TYR A 71 -14.65 -1.85 -2.20
C TYR A 71 -13.39 -1.02 -1.96
N CYS A 72 -12.30 -1.69 -1.60
CA CYS A 72 -10.98 -1.07 -1.42
C CYS A 72 -9.92 -1.94 -2.11
N VAL A 73 -8.88 -1.31 -2.65
CA VAL A 73 -7.69 -1.95 -3.20
C VAL A 73 -6.48 -1.33 -2.52
N LEU A 74 -5.71 -2.13 -1.79
CA LEU A 74 -4.46 -1.74 -1.15
C LEU A 74 -3.30 -2.27 -1.98
N THR A 75 -2.27 -1.46 -2.19
CA THR A 75 -0.99 -1.93 -2.73
C THR A 75 -0.37 -2.94 -1.78
N SER A 76 -0.47 -4.25 -2.07
CA SER A 76 0.23 -5.27 -1.29
C SER A 76 1.75 -5.12 -1.42
N ARG A 77 2.21 -4.83 -2.64
CA ARG A 77 3.59 -4.49 -3.01
C ARG A 77 3.56 -3.53 -4.19
N HIS A 78 4.39 -2.49 -4.16
CA HIS A 78 4.56 -1.55 -5.28
C HIS A 78 5.86 -1.85 -6.06
N HIS A 79 6.24 -0.98 -7.00
CA HIS A 79 7.46 -1.13 -7.80
C HIS A 79 8.76 -1.11 -6.99
N ASP A 80 8.76 -0.53 -5.79
CA ASP A 80 9.91 -0.54 -4.88
C ASP A 80 10.16 -1.92 -4.24
N GLY A 81 9.20 -2.84 -4.34
CA GLY A 81 9.33 -4.23 -3.91
C GLY A 81 8.94 -4.48 -2.45
N TYR A 82 8.61 -3.45 -1.66
CA TYR A 82 8.29 -3.60 -0.24
C TYR A 82 6.94 -4.27 -0.06
N CYS A 83 6.90 -5.36 0.71
CA CYS A 83 5.68 -6.13 0.95
C CYS A 83 4.97 -5.65 2.23
N LEU A 84 3.69 -5.27 2.13
CA LEU A 84 2.83 -4.96 3.28
C LEU A 84 2.24 -6.20 3.98
N TRP A 85 2.80 -7.38 3.70
CA TRP A 85 2.40 -8.64 4.31
C TRP A 85 3.65 -9.47 4.65
N ASP A 86 3.49 -10.45 5.55
CA ASP A 86 4.53 -11.40 5.91
C ASP A 86 4.79 -12.41 4.77
N SER A 87 5.69 -12.03 3.87
CA SER A 87 6.07 -12.82 2.70
C SER A 87 7.07 -13.90 3.06
N LYS A 88 6.90 -15.12 2.52
CA LYS A 88 7.85 -16.23 2.75
C LYS A 88 9.02 -16.22 1.76
N GLN A 89 9.04 -15.27 0.83
CA GLN A 89 9.97 -15.24 -0.30
C GLN A 89 11.01 -14.12 -0.19
N THR A 90 10.85 -13.20 0.76
CA THR A 90 11.78 -12.07 0.97
C THR A 90 11.60 -11.52 2.37
N ASP A 91 12.68 -11.00 2.95
CA ASP A 91 12.65 -10.26 4.20
C ASP A 91 12.30 -8.78 3.99
N TYR A 92 12.14 -8.30 2.75
CA TYR A 92 11.78 -6.91 2.47
C TYR A 92 10.27 -6.66 2.67
N THR A 93 9.84 -6.79 3.94
CA THR A 93 8.43 -6.76 4.35
C THR A 93 8.20 -5.89 5.58
N SER A 94 6.94 -5.51 5.80
CA SER A 94 6.50 -4.86 7.04
C SER A 94 6.51 -5.77 8.26
N ALA A 95 6.47 -7.08 8.10
CA ALA A 95 6.58 -8.01 9.24
C ALA A 95 8.03 -8.14 9.73
N SER A 96 8.99 -8.08 8.82
CA SER A 96 10.40 -8.30 9.11
C SER A 96 11.16 -7.01 9.42
N LEU A 97 10.88 -5.91 8.72
CA LEU A 97 11.70 -4.70 8.75
C LEU A 97 11.02 -3.47 9.35
N ALA A 98 9.71 -3.52 9.63
CA ALA A 98 9.07 -2.39 10.29
C ALA A 98 9.63 -2.24 11.72
N PRO A 99 9.94 -1.01 12.18
CA PRO A 99 10.31 -0.79 13.57
C PRO A 99 9.16 -1.21 14.49
N GLN A 100 9.50 -1.89 15.59
CA GLN A 100 8.52 -2.22 16.64
C GLN A 100 7.97 -0.96 17.33
#